data_AF-A0A8T1S696-F1
#
_entry.id   AF-A0A8T1S696-F1
#
_cell.length_a   1.000
_cell.length_b   1.000
_cell.length_c   1.000
_cell.angle_alpha   90.00
_cell.angle_beta   90.00
_cell.angle_gamma   90.00
#
_symmetry.space_group_name_H-M   'P 1'
#
loop_
_entity.id
_entity.type
_entity.pdbx_description
1 polymer ?
#
loop_
_entity_poly.entity_id
_entity_poly.type
_entity_poly.pdbx_seq_one_letter_code
_entity_poly.pdbx_strand_id
1 'polypeptide(L)'
;MEKKFYFVRSKVDVDLSSERKKRDFKEEKTLQAIRSDCMEQLQEAGIISPQVFLVSRWDFDKYDFPQLQETLANELDIHKKHLLLCALPSTSEKILKEKQKALQEQIWKQALKSCAVAAVPLPFLSVKCDVNILVENMRQYCKSFGLDDDALESLAKLFGMSVHGLKSVIKSPLVKDITREEALKRLREATGEGRMTAKYFISVVPLIGTGIAAKRSYNVTYEVLHRFLEEVAEDAQQVLKKAFRESKE
;
A
#
# COMPACT_ATOMS: atom_id res chain seq x y z
N MET A 1 -19.03 25.16 -15.43
CA MET A 1 -18.39 23.83 -15.37
C MET A 1 -17.41 23.85 -14.19
N GLU A 2 -17.83 23.46 -12.99
CA GLU A 2 -16.94 23.45 -11.81
C GLU A 2 -16.35 22.06 -11.60
N LYS A 3 -15.39 21.69 -12.45
CA LYS A 3 -14.57 20.49 -12.22
C LYS A 3 -13.13 20.91 -12.00
N LYS A 4 -12.52 20.38 -10.95
CA LYS A 4 -11.07 20.52 -10.73
C LYS A 4 -10.32 19.67 -11.75
N PHE A 5 -9.22 20.20 -12.26
CA PHE A 5 -8.31 19.49 -13.13
C PHE A 5 -6.87 19.81 -12.72
N TYR A 6 -5.97 18.88 -13.05
CA TYR A 6 -4.55 19.00 -12.80
C TYR A 6 -3.83 18.80 -14.12
N PHE A 7 -2.79 19.60 -14.38
CA PHE A 7 -1.98 19.48 -15.56
C PHE A 7 -0.69 18.74 -15.23
N VAL A 8 -0.43 17.62 -15.90
CA VAL A 8 0.75 16.79 -15.67
C VAL A 8 1.64 16.82 -16.91
N ARG A 9 2.76 17.53 -16.83
CA ARG A 9 3.79 17.55 -17.88
C ARG A 9 4.73 16.37 -17.67
N SER A 10 4.54 15.31 -18.45
CA SER A 10 5.44 14.15 -18.47
C SER A 10 6.71 14.42 -19.28
N LYS A 11 7.73 13.57 -19.08
CA LYS A 11 9.00 13.52 -19.85
C LYS A 11 9.97 14.68 -19.60
N VAL A 12 9.94 15.26 -18.40
CA VAL A 12 10.85 16.36 -18.05
C VAL A 12 12.32 15.92 -18.00
N ASP A 13 12.57 14.64 -17.78
CA ASP A 13 13.88 14.00 -17.93
C ASP A 13 14.48 14.20 -19.33
N VAL A 14 13.65 14.09 -20.38
CA VAL A 14 14.07 14.30 -21.77
C VAL A 14 14.36 15.77 -22.04
N ASP A 15 13.51 16.67 -21.54
CA ASP A 15 13.69 18.11 -21.68
C ASP A 15 15.01 18.57 -21.02
N LEU A 16 15.27 18.08 -19.80
CA LEU A 16 16.52 18.33 -19.07
C LEU A 16 17.73 17.75 -19.79
N SER A 17 17.64 16.54 -20.33
CA SER A 17 18.73 15.92 -21.08
C SER A 17 19.13 16.73 -22.34
N SER A 18 18.15 17.41 -22.95
CA SER A 18 18.37 18.25 -24.13
C SER A 18 19.05 19.56 -23.75
N GLU A 19 18.62 20.18 -22.64
CA GLU A 19 19.17 21.43 -22.12
C GLU A 19 20.56 21.28 -21.50
N ARG A 20 20.92 20.08 -21.00
CA ARG A 20 22.27 19.76 -20.49
C ARG A 20 23.40 20.00 -21.49
N LYS A 21 23.10 20.06 -22.79
CA LYS A 21 24.10 20.35 -23.83
C LYS A 21 24.54 21.83 -23.88
N LYS A 22 23.85 22.72 -23.16
CA LYS A 22 24.17 24.15 -23.10
C LYS A 22 25.19 24.44 -21.99
N ARG A 23 26.08 25.41 -22.22
CA ARG A 23 27.15 25.79 -21.28
C ARG A 23 26.64 26.29 -19.92
N ASP A 24 25.48 26.96 -19.89
CA ASP A 24 24.93 27.60 -18.66
C ASP A 24 23.77 26.80 -18.04
N PHE A 25 23.74 25.48 -18.25
CA PHE A 25 22.65 24.63 -17.78
C PHE A 25 22.50 24.66 -16.25
N LYS A 26 21.27 24.89 -15.78
CA LYS A 26 20.86 24.72 -14.38
C LYS A 26 19.49 24.05 -14.35
N GLU A 27 19.43 22.86 -13.75
CA GLU A 27 18.24 22.01 -13.73
C GLU A 27 17.01 22.75 -13.16
N GLU A 28 17.18 23.44 -12.02
CA GLU A 28 16.10 24.19 -11.37
C GLU A 28 15.57 25.32 -12.25
N LYS A 29 16.46 26.02 -12.97
CA LYS A 29 16.06 27.09 -13.88
C LYS A 29 15.28 26.55 -15.07
N THR A 30 15.72 25.43 -15.64
CA THR A 30 15.02 24.77 -16.74
C THR A 30 13.64 24.27 -16.32
N LEU A 31 13.54 23.59 -15.16
CA LEU A 31 12.26 23.16 -14.61
C LEU A 31 11.33 24.34 -14.32
N GLN A 32 11.86 25.43 -13.77
CA GLN A 32 11.08 26.65 -13.52
C GLN A 32 10.59 27.29 -14.82
N ALA A 33 11.43 27.35 -15.87
CA ALA A 33 11.04 27.86 -17.18
C ALA A 33 9.92 27.02 -17.81
N ILE A 34 10.05 25.68 -17.79
CA ILE A 34 9.00 24.77 -18.28
C ILE A 34 7.69 24.97 -17.51
N ARG A 35 7.78 25.11 -16.18
CA ARG A 35 6.60 25.33 -15.34
C ARG A 35 5.92 26.66 -15.66
N SER A 36 6.68 27.74 -15.80
CA SER A 36 6.15 29.06 -16.15
C SER A 36 5.48 29.07 -17.52
N ASP A 37 6.10 28.46 -18.53
CA ASP A 37 5.53 28.32 -19.88
C ASP A 37 4.19 27.55 -19.85
N CYS A 38 4.13 26.44 -19.11
CA CYS A 38 2.88 25.70 -18.93
C CYS A 38 1.81 26.55 -18.23
N MET A 39 2.17 27.30 -17.19
CA MET A 39 1.21 28.15 -16.48
C MET A 39 0.67 29.27 -17.37
N GLU A 40 1.54 29.92 -18.14
CA GLU A 40 1.17 30.99 -19.08
C GLU A 40 0.21 30.48 -20.16
N GLN A 41 0.55 29.37 -20.82
CA GLN A 41 -0.32 28.77 -21.84
C GLN A 41 -1.68 28.33 -21.29
N LEU A 42 -1.73 27.80 -20.06
CA LEU A 42 -2.99 27.42 -19.43
C LEU A 42 -3.82 28.66 -19.08
N GLN A 43 -3.19 29.73 -18.60
CA GLN A 43 -3.87 31.00 -18.31
C GLN A 43 -4.43 31.65 -19.58
N GLU A 44 -3.67 31.65 -20.67
CA GLU A 44 -4.13 32.11 -21.99
C GLU A 44 -5.32 31.29 -22.50
N ALA A 45 -5.35 29.98 -22.22
CA ALA A 45 -6.49 29.12 -22.52
C ALA A 45 -7.71 29.33 -21.60
N GLY A 46 -7.67 30.32 -20.70
CA GLY A 46 -8.78 30.71 -19.82
C GLY A 46 -8.80 30.00 -18.46
N ILE A 47 -7.68 29.39 -18.04
CA ILE A 47 -7.58 28.69 -16.75
C ILE A 47 -7.09 29.65 -15.67
N ILE A 48 -7.96 29.93 -14.68
CA ILE A 48 -7.71 30.94 -13.64
C ILE A 48 -6.63 30.51 -12.63
N SER A 49 -6.53 29.22 -12.31
CA SER A 49 -5.54 28.70 -11.35
C SER A 49 -5.06 27.30 -11.76
N PRO A 50 -4.10 27.20 -12.71
CA PRO A 50 -3.59 25.92 -13.16
C PRO A 50 -2.66 25.30 -12.10
N GLN A 51 -2.96 24.06 -11.67
CA GLN A 51 -1.99 23.25 -10.93
C GLN A 51 -1.16 22.44 -11.93
N VAL A 52 0.15 22.73 -12.00
CA VAL A 52 1.09 22.08 -12.94
C VAL A 52 2.05 21.19 -12.16
N PHE A 53 2.13 19.92 -12.56
CA PHE A 53 3.06 18.93 -12.02
C PHE A 53 4.01 18.44 -13.12
N LEU A 54 5.30 18.61 -12.90
CA LEU A 54 6.38 18.14 -13.75
C LEU A 54 6.80 16.73 -13.31
N VAL A 55 6.72 15.75 -14.21
CA VAL A 55 7.02 14.35 -13.86
C VAL A 55 7.88 13.63 -14.89
N SER A 56 8.70 12.71 -14.41
CA SER A 56 9.41 11.71 -15.22
C SER A 56 8.74 10.36 -15.02
N ARG A 57 8.69 9.55 -16.08
CA ARG A 57 8.21 8.16 -15.99
C ARG A 57 9.20 7.30 -15.20
N TRP A 58 10.47 7.66 -15.22
CA TRP A 58 11.57 6.85 -14.69
C TRP A 58 11.91 7.22 -13.25
N ASP A 59 11.67 8.47 -12.86
CA ASP A 59 12.04 9.02 -11.55
C ASP A 59 10.80 9.39 -10.71
N PHE A 60 10.26 8.40 -9.99
CA PHE A 60 9.04 8.57 -9.18
C PHE A 60 9.28 9.32 -7.85
N ASP A 61 10.52 9.42 -7.40
CA ASP A 61 10.94 10.17 -6.20
C ASP A 61 11.39 11.61 -6.48
N LYS A 62 11.53 11.97 -7.76
CA LYS A 62 12.00 13.28 -8.19
C LYS A 62 10.88 14.15 -8.74
N TYR A 63 11.23 15.42 -8.96
CA TYR A 63 10.34 16.44 -9.53
C TYR A 63 9.07 16.58 -8.69
N ASP A 64 7.91 16.72 -9.34
CA ASP A 64 6.64 16.93 -8.68
C ASP A 64 5.85 15.63 -8.50
N PHE A 65 6.42 14.44 -8.78
CA PHE A 65 5.70 13.18 -8.68
C PHE A 65 5.21 12.90 -7.24
N PRO A 66 6.06 13.05 -6.19
CA PRO A 66 5.59 12.89 -4.81
C PRO A 66 4.51 13.91 -4.43
N GLN A 67 4.64 15.16 -4.91
CA GLN A 67 3.69 16.22 -4.63
C GLN A 67 2.35 15.98 -5.35
N LEU A 68 2.38 15.46 -6.57
CA LEU A 68 1.20 15.05 -7.33
C LEU A 68 0.42 13.97 -6.58
N GLN A 69 1.12 12.95 -6.08
CA GLN A 69 0.50 11.89 -5.29
C GLN A 69 -0.13 12.43 -4.00
N GLU A 70 0.56 13.34 -3.30
CA GLU A 70 0.04 13.98 -2.09
C GLU A 70 -1.19 14.86 -2.37
N THR A 71 -1.16 15.69 -3.42
CA THR A 71 -2.29 16.54 -3.80
C THR A 71 -3.51 15.68 -4.13
N LEU A 72 -3.33 14.64 -4.94
CA LEU A 72 -4.42 13.72 -5.27
C LEU A 72 -4.94 12.98 -4.03
N ALA A 73 -4.08 12.59 -3.10
CA ALA A 73 -4.50 11.98 -1.85
C ALA A 73 -5.26 12.96 -0.94
N ASN A 74 -4.84 14.22 -0.86
CA ASN A 74 -5.44 15.21 0.04
C ASN A 74 -6.75 15.81 -0.50
N GLU A 75 -6.91 15.91 -1.81
CA GLU A 75 -8.11 16.49 -2.42
C GLU A 75 -9.26 15.48 -2.64
N LEU A 76 -9.04 14.20 -2.32
CA LEU A 76 -10.08 13.19 -2.38
C LEU A 76 -10.88 13.08 -1.07
N ASP A 77 -12.18 12.84 -1.24
CA ASP A 77 -13.11 12.48 -0.18
C ASP A 77 -12.56 11.30 0.65
N ILE A 78 -12.82 11.25 1.96
CA ILE A 78 -12.15 10.31 2.89
C ILE A 78 -12.24 8.85 2.40
N HIS A 79 -13.39 8.47 1.85
CA HIS A 79 -13.62 7.13 1.29
C HIS A 79 -12.84 6.84 -0.01
N LYS A 80 -12.65 7.85 -0.87
CA LYS A 80 -11.91 7.74 -2.13
C LYS A 80 -10.41 7.86 -1.92
N LYS A 81 -9.99 8.68 -0.94
CA LYS A 81 -8.60 8.82 -0.48
C LYS A 81 -8.02 7.48 -0.09
N HIS A 82 -8.75 6.68 0.69
CA HIS A 82 -8.30 5.34 1.07
C HIS A 82 -8.06 4.44 -0.15
N LEU A 83 -8.99 4.41 -1.11
CA LEU A 83 -8.86 3.58 -2.31
C LEU A 83 -7.71 4.06 -3.22
N LEU A 84 -7.54 5.37 -3.37
CA LEU A 84 -6.42 5.93 -4.12
C LEU A 84 -5.09 5.63 -3.43
N LEU A 85 -4.95 5.87 -2.12
CA LEU A 85 -3.74 5.52 -1.36
C LEU A 85 -3.41 4.03 -1.46
N CYS A 86 -4.43 3.16 -1.47
CA CYS A 86 -4.25 1.73 -1.72
C CYS A 86 -3.73 1.42 -3.13
N ALA A 87 -4.17 2.17 -4.13
CA ALA A 87 -3.78 2.01 -5.53
C ALA A 87 -2.47 2.71 -5.91
N LEU A 88 -2.05 3.73 -5.16
CA LEU A 88 -0.82 4.46 -5.44
C LEU A 88 0.40 3.56 -5.19
N PRO A 89 1.38 3.55 -6.10
CA PRO A 89 2.62 2.83 -5.89
C PRO A 89 3.33 3.42 -4.68
N SER A 90 3.94 2.55 -3.87
CA SER A 90 4.67 2.90 -2.64
C SER A 90 6.00 3.58 -2.97
N THR A 91 5.97 4.73 -3.63
CA THR A 91 7.15 5.44 -4.18
C THR A 91 7.79 6.39 -3.18
N SER A 92 7.12 6.70 -2.07
CA SER A 92 7.60 7.59 -1.00
C SER A 92 7.30 7.03 0.39
N GLU A 93 8.21 7.25 1.35
CA GLU A 93 8.03 6.86 2.75
C GLU A 93 6.77 7.49 3.37
N LYS A 94 6.42 8.71 2.99
CA LYS A 94 5.22 9.40 3.49
C LYS A 94 3.94 8.68 3.02
N ILE A 95 3.88 8.32 1.74
CA ILE A 95 2.75 7.58 1.15
C ILE A 95 2.64 6.20 1.78
N LEU A 96 3.76 5.54 2.03
CA LEU A 96 3.80 4.24 2.70
C LEU A 96 3.21 4.30 4.12
N LYS A 97 3.59 5.32 4.90
CA LYS A 97 3.04 5.57 6.25
C LYS A 97 1.56 5.91 6.23
N GLU A 98 1.11 6.73 5.29
CA GLU A 98 -0.31 7.07 5.13
C GLU A 98 -1.14 5.85 4.72
N LYS A 99 -0.59 5.01 3.83
CA LYS A 99 -1.21 3.75 3.41
C LYS A 99 -1.29 2.73 4.54
N GLN A 100 -0.24 2.60 5.34
CA GLN A 100 -0.24 1.80 6.56
C GLN A 100 -1.34 2.27 7.52
N LYS A 101 -1.41 3.57 7.81
CA LYS A 101 -2.43 4.15 8.68
C LYS A 101 -3.85 3.89 8.17
N ALA A 102 -4.07 4.10 6.87
CA ALA A 102 -5.37 3.87 6.23
C ALA A 102 -5.83 2.41 6.37
N LEU A 103 -4.93 1.45 6.12
CA LEU A 103 -5.22 0.03 6.29
C LEU A 103 -5.39 -0.36 7.77
N GLN A 104 -4.62 0.24 8.68
CA GLN A 104 -4.78 0.06 10.14
C GLN A 104 -6.18 0.45 10.61
N GLU A 105 -6.70 1.59 10.13
CA GLU A 105 -8.06 2.07 10.43
C GLU A 105 -9.16 1.12 9.92
N GLN A 106 -8.84 0.17 9.04
CA GLN A 106 -9.77 -0.83 8.52
C GLN A 106 -9.63 -2.22 9.13
N ILE A 107 -8.58 -2.50 9.90
CA ILE A 107 -8.35 -3.83 10.48
C ILE A 107 -9.54 -4.30 11.29
N TRP A 108 -10.17 -3.42 12.07
CA TRP A 108 -11.34 -3.78 12.88
C TRP A 108 -12.52 -4.29 12.02
N LYS A 109 -12.74 -3.70 10.83
CA LYS A 109 -13.79 -4.14 9.90
C LYS A 109 -13.47 -5.53 9.34
N GLN A 110 -12.20 -5.76 9.03
CA GLN A 110 -11.74 -7.05 8.49
C GLN A 110 -11.75 -8.15 9.56
N ALA A 111 -11.34 -7.84 10.79
CA ALA A 111 -11.43 -8.75 11.93
C ALA A 111 -12.89 -9.09 12.25
N LEU A 112 -13.79 -8.10 12.18
CA LEU A 112 -15.23 -8.32 12.33
C LEU A 112 -15.78 -9.23 11.21
N LYS A 113 -15.43 -8.96 9.94
CA LYS A 113 -15.81 -9.79 8.78
C LYS A 113 -15.30 -11.24 8.92
N SER A 114 -14.07 -11.42 9.39
CA SER A 114 -13.45 -12.74 9.58
C SER A 114 -14.08 -13.55 10.73
N CYS A 115 -14.74 -12.87 11.68
CA CYS A 115 -15.44 -13.48 12.80
C CYS A 115 -16.96 -13.58 12.59
N ALA A 116 -17.53 -12.82 11.63
CA ALA A 116 -18.96 -12.77 11.37
C ALA A 116 -19.37 -13.79 10.29
N VAL A 117 -19.60 -15.04 10.70
CA VAL A 117 -20.35 -16.00 9.87
C VAL A 117 -21.50 -16.59 10.69
N ALA A 118 -22.65 -15.91 10.62
CA ALA A 118 -24.03 -16.42 10.62
C ALA A 118 -24.96 -15.29 11.09
N ALA A 119 -25.56 -14.57 10.15
CA ALA A 119 -26.60 -13.57 10.40
C ALA A 119 -27.95 -14.24 10.71
N VAL A 120 -28.01 -15.06 11.76
CA VAL A 120 -29.23 -15.69 12.25
C VAL A 120 -29.27 -15.58 13.78
N PRO A 121 -30.28 -14.92 14.38
CA PRO A 121 -30.44 -14.88 15.82
C PRO A 121 -31.00 -16.23 16.28
N LEU A 122 -30.13 -17.24 16.40
CA LEU A 122 -30.47 -18.47 17.08
C LEU A 122 -29.49 -18.70 18.24
N PRO A 123 -29.99 -18.95 19.46
CA PRO A 123 -29.14 -19.42 20.54
C PRO A 123 -28.55 -20.77 20.12
N PHE A 124 -27.28 -21.03 20.45
CA PHE A 124 -26.54 -22.30 20.25
C PHE A 124 -25.66 -22.50 18.99
N LEU A 125 -25.00 -21.48 18.41
CA LEU A 125 -23.95 -21.72 17.40
C LEU A 125 -22.58 -21.08 17.72
N SER A 126 -21.53 -21.89 17.58
CA SER A 126 -20.12 -21.56 17.78
C SER A 126 -19.64 -20.59 16.69
N VAL A 127 -19.03 -19.46 17.08
CA VAL A 127 -18.35 -18.55 16.15
C VAL A 127 -17.18 -19.29 15.52
N LYS A 128 -17.17 -19.40 14.19
CA LYS A 128 -16.03 -19.94 13.43
C LYS A 128 -15.26 -18.77 12.84
N CYS A 129 -13.97 -18.68 13.16
CA CYS A 129 -13.08 -17.78 12.42
C CYS A 129 -12.84 -18.40 11.04
N ASP A 130 -13.22 -17.68 9.98
CA ASP A 130 -12.94 -18.14 8.62
C ASP A 130 -11.49 -17.81 8.26
N VAL A 131 -10.63 -18.82 8.41
CA VAL A 131 -9.20 -18.72 8.07
C VAL A 131 -9.00 -18.32 6.61
N ASN A 132 -9.95 -18.61 5.71
CA ASN A 132 -9.85 -18.17 4.31
C ASN A 132 -10.04 -16.66 4.18
N ILE A 133 -10.90 -16.04 4.99
CA ILE A 133 -11.06 -14.58 5.03
C ILE A 133 -9.77 -13.93 5.55
N LEU A 134 -9.14 -14.52 6.57
CA LEU A 134 -7.83 -14.07 7.06
C LEU A 134 -6.75 -14.14 5.99
N VAL A 135 -6.63 -15.28 5.29
CA VAL A 135 -5.70 -15.46 4.16
C VAL A 135 -5.93 -14.43 3.06
N GLU A 136 -7.19 -14.15 2.70
CA GLU A 136 -7.51 -13.17 1.67
C GLU A 136 -7.10 -11.75 2.07
N ASN A 137 -7.35 -11.36 3.33
CA ASN A 137 -6.90 -10.06 3.86
C ASN A 137 -5.37 -9.93 3.84
N MET A 138 -4.64 -10.98 4.25
CA MET A 138 -3.18 -10.99 4.18
C MET A 138 -2.69 -10.80 2.74
N ARG A 139 -3.27 -11.53 1.77
CA ARG A 139 -2.93 -11.36 0.34
C ARG A 139 -3.24 -9.95 -0.15
N GLN A 140 -4.37 -9.39 0.25
CA GLN A 140 -4.75 -8.03 -0.11
C GLN A 140 -3.77 -6.99 0.44
N TYR A 141 -3.25 -7.16 1.65
CA TYR A 141 -2.22 -6.28 2.20
C TYR A 141 -0.93 -6.36 1.37
N CYS A 142 -0.41 -7.56 1.11
CA CYS A 142 0.80 -7.71 0.27
C CYS A 142 0.62 -7.06 -1.11
N LYS A 143 -0.49 -7.31 -1.81
CA LYS A 143 -0.82 -6.65 -3.09
C LYS A 143 -0.88 -5.13 -2.96
N SER A 144 -1.52 -4.63 -1.91
CA SER A 144 -1.64 -3.18 -1.70
C SER A 144 -0.25 -2.57 -1.56
N PHE A 145 0.67 -3.20 -0.85
CA PHE A 145 2.03 -2.70 -0.69
C PHE A 145 2.97 -2.99 -1.86
N GLY A 146 2.49 -3.63 -2.94
CA GLY A 146 3.29 -3.99 -4.11
C GLY A 146 4.26 -5.14 -3.85
N LEU A 147 3.95 -6.00 -2.87
CA LEU A 147 4.69 -7.23 -2.57
C LEU A 147 4.08 -8.45 -3.29
N ASP A 148 3.74 -8.26 -4.56
CA ASP A 148 3.35 -9.29 -5.51
C ASP A 148 4.37 -9.39 -6.65
N ASP A 149 4.36 -10.52 -7.36
CA ASP A 149 5.38 -10.80 -8.38
C ASP A 149 5.36 -9.75 -9.51
N ASP A 150 4.19 -9.29 -9.96
CA ASP A 150 4.05 -8.33 -11.06
C ASP A 150 4.60 -6.96 -10.67
N ALA A 151 4.29 -6.49 -9.46
CA ALA A 151 4.78 -5.25 -8.90
C ALA A 151 6.30 -5.27 -8.69
N LEU A 152 6.83 -6.37 -8.13
CA LEU A 152 8.27 -6.55 -7.92
C LEU A 152 9.05 -6.65 -9.24
N GLU A 153 8.50 -7.31 -10.25
CA GLU A 153 9.07 -7.33 -11.60
C GLU A 153 9.09 -5.94 -12.24
N SER A 154 8.01 -5.19 -12.09
CA SER A 154 7.92 -3.83 -12.63
C SER A 154 8.94 -2.90 -11.96
N LEU A 155 9.09 -3.01 -10.64
CA LEU A 155 10.07 -2.27 -9.87
C LEU A 155 11.51 -2.66 -10.23
N ALA A 156 11.78 -3.95 -10.38
CA ALA A 156 13.08 -4.46 -10.82
C ALA A 156 13.47 -3.90 -12.20
N LYS A 157 12.54 -3.96 -13.18
CA LYS A 157 12.76 -3.41 -14.52
C LYS A 157 13.01 -1.91 -14.50
N LEU A 158 12.28 -1.18 -13.66
CA LEU A 158 12.39 0.26 -13.53
C LEU A 158 13.79 0.69 -13.04
N PHE A 159 14.34 -0.03 -12.07
CA PHE A 159 15.63 0.29 -11.46
C PHE A 159 16.80 -0.54 -12.01
N GLY A 160 16.59 -1.36 -13.04
CA GLY A 160 17.63 -2.20 -13.63
C GLY A 160 18.16 -3.30 -12.71
N MET A 161 17.34 -3.77 -11.76
CA MET A 161 17.72 -4.70 -10.70
C MET A 161 17.23 -6.12 -10.95
N SER A 162 17.75 -7.08 -10.19
CA SER A 162 17.18 -8.42 -10.14
C SER A 162 16.00 -8.49 -9.18
N VAL A 163 14.92 -9.18 -9.59
CA VAL A 163 13.77 -9.47 -8.72
C VAL A 163 14.21 -10.24 -7.46
N HIS A 164 15.21 -11.12 -7.59
CA HIS A 164 15.81 -11.82 -6.46
C HIS A 164 16.43 -10.85 -5.44
N GLY A 165 17.12 -9.81 -5.92
CA GLY A 165 17.66 -8.75 -5.08
C GLY A 165 16.57 -8.02 -4.29
N LEU A 166 15.45 -7.68 -4.91
CA LEU A 166 14.33 -7.06 -4.20
C LEU A 166 13.67 -8.02 -3.19
N LYS A 167 13.49 -9.29 -3.56
CA LYS A 167 12.91 -10.30 -2.66
C LYS A 167 13.79 -10.62 -1.45
N SER A 168 15.11 -10.41 -1.54
CA SER A 168 16.03 -10.76 -0.46
C SER A 168 15.85 -9.92 0.82
N VAL A 169 15.15 -8.78 0.74
CA VAL A 169 14.89 -7.91 1.91
C VAL A 169 13.49 -8.08 2.47
N ILE A 170 12.64 -8.86 1.80
CA ILE A 170 11.27 -9.16 2.24
C ILE A 170 11.34 -10.33 3.21
N LYS A 171 10.80 -10.15 4.41
CA LYS A 171 10.73 -11.20 5.46
C LYS A 171 9.36 -11.85 5.53
N SER A 172 8.32 -11.10 5.21
CA SER A 172 6.94 -11.57 5.15
C SER A 172 6.71 -12.49 3.94
N PRO A 173 5.75 -13.42 4.01
CA PRO A 173 5.35 -14.22 2.86
C PRO A 173 4.78 -13.33 1.75
N LEU A 174 5.19 -13.59 0.51
CA LEU A 174 4.59 -12.96 -0.67
C LEU A 174 3.16 -13.47 -0.89
N VAL A 175 2.38 -12.74 -1.69
CA VAL A 175 0.98 -13.09 -2.03
C VAL A 175 0.79 -14.58 -2.36
N LYS A 176 1.68 -15.16 -3.15
CA LYS A 176 1.62 -16.57 -3.60
C LYS A 176 1.98 -17.57 -2.50
N ASP A 177 2.77 -17.16 -1.53
CA ASP A 177 3.29 -18.00 -0.44
C ASP A 177 2.38 -17.93 0.80
N ILE A 178 1.42 -17.01 0.82
CA ILE A 178 0.38 -16.95 1.86
C ILE A 178 -0.56 -18.14 1.70
N THR A 179 -0.42 -19.08 2.64
CA THR A 179 -1.23 -20.29 2.75
C THR A 179 -2.11 -20.27 4.00
N ARG A 180 -3.09 -21.17 4.02
CA ARG A 180 -3.93 -21.42 5.20
C ARG A 180 -3.10 -21.84 6.42
N GLU A 181 -2.04 -22.63 6.23
CA GLU A 181 -1.18 -23.09 7.33
C GLU A 181 -0.41 -21.94 7.97
N GLU A 182 0.06 -20.98 7.17
CA GLU A 182 0.72 -19.78 7.69
C GLU A 182 -0.24 -18.90 8.50
N ALA A 183 -1.47 -18.70 8.01
CA ALA A 183 -2.51 -18.00 8.75
C ALA A 183 -2.86 -18.71 10.07
N LEU A 184 -2.95 -20.05 10.07
CA LEU A 184 -3.16 -20.85 11.27
C LEU A 184 -2.00 -20.75 12.26
N LYS A 185 -0.75 -20.76 11.77
CA LYS A 185 0.45 -20.61 12.59
C LYS A 185 0.44 -19.28 13.33
N ARG A 186 0.17 -18.18 12.62
CA ARG A 186 0.10 -16.82 13.21
C ARG A 186 -1.02 -16.69 14.22
N LEU A 187 -2.17 -17.31 13.97
CA LEU A 187 -3.25 -17.39 14.96
C LEU A 187 -2.82 -18.10 16.24
N ARG A 188 -2.05 -19.21 16.15
CA ARG A 188 -1.52 -19.93 17.32
C ARG A 188 -0.48 -19.11 18.10
N GLU A 189 0.37 -18.39 17.39
CA GLU A 189 1.38 -17.51 17.99
C GLU A 189 0.70 -16.36 18.77
N ALA A 190 -0.34 -15.74 18.17
CA ALA A 190 -1.11 -14.68 18.83
C ALA A 190 -1.92 -15.17 20.04
N THR A 191 -2.34 -16.44 20.09
CA THR A 191 -3.02 -17.00 21.27
C THR A 191 -2.07 -17.46 22.37
N GLY A 192 -0.77 -17.59 22.10
CA GLY A 192 0.22 -18.12 23.05
C GLY A 192 0.11 -19.64 23.30
N GLU A 193 -0.68 -20.37 22.51
CA GLU A 193 -0.98 -21.79 22.73
C GLU A 193 -0.22 -22.67 21.72
N GLY A 194 1.03 -23.03 22.06
CA GLY A 194 1.94 -23.78 21.18
C GLY A 194 1.57 -25.24 20.85
N ARG A 195 0.36 -25.73 21.16
CA ARG A 195 0.01 -27.16 21.08
C ARG A 195 -1.45 -27.51 20.72
N MET A 196 -2.15 -26.73 19.88
CA MET A 196 -3.50 -27.10 19.42
C MET A 196 -3.55 -27.48 17.94
N THR A 197 -4.15 -28.64 17.61
CA THR A 197 -4.29 -29.15 16.24
C THR A 197 -5.24 -28.28 15.40
N ALA A 198 -5.07 -28.27 14.07
CA ALA A 198 -5.86 -27.47 13.13
C ALA A 198 -7.40 -27.64 13.24
N LYS A 199 -7.83 -28.77 13.82
CA LYS A 199 -9.25 -29.06 14.10
C LYS A 199 -9.87 -28.14 15.15
N TYR A 200 -9.07 -27.57 16.05
CA TYR A 200 -9.57 -26.71 17.12
C TYR A 200 -9.92 -25.30 16.62
N PHE A 201 -9.29 -24.74 15.59
CA PHE A 201 -9.68 -23.39 15.10
C PHE A 201 -11.07 -23.33 14.43
N ILE A 202 -11.62 -24.48 13.99
CA ILE A 202 -12.99 -24.58 13.45
C ILE A 202 -14.02 -24.82 14.59
N SER A 203 -13.60 -25.06 15.83
CA SER A 203 -14.50 -25.39 16.96
C SER A 203 -14.08 -24.88 18.36
N VAL A 204 -13.08 -24.02 18.52
CA VAL A 204 -12.74 -23.42 19.83
C VAL A 204 -13.63 -22.20 20.04
N VAL A 205 -14.83 -22.43 20.57
CA VAL A 205 -15.07 -22.19 22.01
C VAL A 205 -16.22 -23.11 22.45
N PRO A 206 -15.95 -24.29 23.03
CA PRO A 206 -16.96 -25.03 23.77
C PRO A 206 -17.11 -24.40 25.17
N LEU A 207 -18.35 -24.02 25.50
CA LEU A 207 -18.89 -23.74 26.84
C LEU A 207 -18.18 -22.65 27.67
N ILE A 208 -18.68 -21.40 27.56
CA ILE A 208 -19.11 -20.50 28.66
C ILE A 208 -19.35 -19.09 28.05
N GLY A 209 -20.59 -18.61 28.07
CA GLY A 209 -20.96 -17.19 27.95
C GLY A 209 -20.73 -16.49 26.61
N THR A 210 -21.81 -16.34 25.83
CA THR A 210 -22.01 -15.85 24.45
C THR A 210 -21.44 -14.46 24.05
N GLY A 211 -20.54 -13.82 24.80
CA GLY A 211 -19.89 -12.54 24.43
C GLY A 211 -18.36 -12.52 24.54
N ILE A 212 -17.78 -13.29 25.45
CA ILE A 212 -16.34 -13.27 25.74
C ILE A 212 -15.54 -14.00 24.65
N ALA A 213 -16.09 -15.09 24.12
CA ALA A 213 -15.55 -15.88 23.02
C ALA A 213 -15.37 -15.08 21.72
N ALA A 214 -16.43 -14.39 21.30
CA ALA A 214 -16.42 -13.58 20.08
C ALA A 214 -15.44 -12.40 20.19
N LYS A 215 -15.38 -11.73 21.35
CA LYS A 215 -14.41 -10.67 21.64
C LYS A 215 -12.98 -11.18 21.57
N ARG A 216 -12.70 -12.39 22.08
CA ARG A 216 -11.36 -12.99 22.03
C ARG A 216 -10.95 -13.35 20.60
N SER A 217 -11.83 -14.01 19.83
CA SER A 217 -11.59 -14.32 18.41
C SER A 217 -11.35 -13.06 17.58
N TYR A 218 -12.15 -12.02 17.81
CA TYR A 218 -11.97 -10.71 17.19
C TYR A 218 -10.61 -10.10 17.54
N ASN A 219 -10.25 -10.06 18.83
CA ASN A 219 -8.98 -9.48 19.28
C ASN A 219 -7.77 -10.23 18.69
N VAL A 220 -7.79 -11.56 18.69
CA VAL A 220 -6.71 -12.38 18.11
C VAL A 220 -6.59 -12.13 16.60
N THR A 221 -7.71 -12.07 15.89
CA THR A 221 -7.71 -11.81 14.44
C THR A 221 -7.22 -10.39 14.13
N TYR A 222 -7.65 -9.40 14.94
CA TYR A 222 -7.18 -8.02 14.86
C TYR A 222 -5.66 -7.95 15.06
N GLU A 223 -5.13 -8.62 16.09
CA GLU A 223 -3.71 -8.65 16.41
C GLU A 223 -2.89 -9.28 15.28
N VAL A 224 -3.33 -10.42 14.74
CA VAL A 224 -2.66 -11.07 13.60
C VAL A 224 -2.64 -10.17 12.37
N LEU A 225 -3.78 -9.58 12.01
CA LEU A 225 -3.88 -8.68 10.86
C LEU A 225 -3.05 -7.41 11.06
N HIS A 226 -3.00 -6.87 12.28
CA HIS A 226 -2.21 -5.68 12.60
C HIS A 226 -0.71 -5.94 12.49
N ARG A 227 -0.20 -7.00 13.12
CA ARG A 227 1.21 -7.38 13.02
C ARG A 227 1.60 -7.68 11.58
N PHE A 228 0.77 -8.42 10.86
CA PHE A 228 1.04 -8.74 9.47
C PHE A 228 1.09 -7.48 8.59
N LEU A 229 0.20 -6.52 8.82
CA LEU A 229 0.21 -5.24 8.12
C LEU A 229 1.49 -4.43 8.40
N GLU A 230 1.96 -4.43 9.65
CA GLU A 230 3.23 -3.78 10.03
C GLU A 230 4.43 -4.44 9.34
N GLU A 231 4.51 -5.77 9.37
CA GLU A 231 5.56 -6.54 8.67
C GLU A 231 5.61 -6.21 7.16
N VAL A 232 4.44 -6.22 6.50
CA VAL A 232 4.33 -5.94 5.07
C VAL A 232 4.69 -4.48 4.75
N ALA A 233 4.31 -3.53 5.60
CA ALA A 233 4.67 -2.12 5.43
C ALA A 233 6.18 -1.90 5.60
N GLU A 234 6.80 -2.54 6.60
CA GLU A 234 8.25 -2.50 6.81
C GLU A 234 9.00 -3.10 5.62
N ASP A 235 8.59 -4.29 5.14
CA ASP A 235 9.20 -4.93 3.98
C ASP A 235 9.10 -4.06 2.72
N ALA A 236 7.95 -3.45 2.47
CA ALA A 236 7.79 -2.52 1.36
C ALA A 236 8.71 -1.29 1.49
N GLN A 237 8.94 -0.78 2.70
CA GLN A 237 9.92 0.27 2.94
C GLN A 237 11.34 -0.19 2.62
N GLN A 238 11.71 -1.41 3.00
CA GLN A 238 13.04 -1.97 2.76
C GLN A 238 13.28 -2.22 1.28
N VAL A 239 12.28 -2.76 0.56
CA VAL A 239 12.31 -2.96 -0.89
C VAL A 239 12.55 -1.62 -1.60
N LEU A 240 11.79 -0.58 -1.22
CA LEU A 240 11.92 0.75 -1.80
C LEU A 240 13.30 1.37 -1.51
N LYS A 241 13.78 1.28 -0.26
CA LYS A 241 15.12 1.76 0.13
C LYS A 241 16.23 1.06 -0.64
N LYS A 242 16.10 -0.25 -0.83
CA LYS A 242 17.05 -1.04 -1.63
C LYS A 242 17.06 -0.59 -3.08
N ALA A 243 15.87 -0.40 -3.66
CA ALA A 243 15.72 0.07 -5.03
C ALA A 243 16.41 1.42 -5.27
N PHE A 244 16.20 2.40 -4.37
CA PHE A 244 16.83 3.72 -4.48
C PHE A 244 18.33 3.76 -4.18
N ARG A 245 18.85 2.78 -3.42
CA ARG A 245 20.28 2.72 -3.09
C ARG A 245 21.08 2.18 -4.27
N GLU A 246 20.63 1.07 -4.85
CA GLU A 246 21.31 0.41 -5.96
C GLU A 246 21.11 1.15 -7.29
N SER A 247 20.11 2.03 -7.42
CA SER A 247 19.96 2.90 -8.60
C SER A 247 20.95 4.07 -8.66
N LYS A 248 21.72 4.31 -7.59
CA LYS A 248 22.73 5.38 -7.51
C LYS A 248 24.16 4.89 -7.77
N GLU A 249 24.35 3.58 -7.87
CA GLU A 249 25.63 2.92 -8.21
C GLU A 249 25.67 2.58 -9.71
#